data_AF-A0A8S8YG91-F1
#
_entry.id   AF-A0A8S8YG91-F1
#
_cell.length_a   1.000
_cell.length_b   1.000
_cell.length_c   1.000
_cell.angle_alpha   90.00
_cell.angle_beta   90.00
_cell.angle_gamma   90.00
#
_symmetry.space_group_name_H-M   'P 1'
#
loop_
_entity.id
_entity.type
_entity.pdbx_description
1 polymer ?
#
loop_
_entity_poly.entity_id
_entity_poly.type
_entity_poly.pdbx_seq_one_letter_code
_entity_poly.pdbx_strand_id
1 'polypeptide(L)' 'MASEVILRINNLHVSIEDTEILRGLDLEIRSGEIPRIDGPEW' A
#
# COMPACT_ATOMS: atom_id res chain seq x y z
N MET A 1 19.79 0.15 15.16
CA MET A 1 19.69 0.76 13.82
C MET A 1 18.21 0.76 13.47
N ALA A 2 17.60 1.92 13.23
CA ALA A 2 16.24 1.94 12.70
C ALA A 2 16.29 1.39 11.26
N SER A 3 15.38 0.49 10.91
CA SER A 3 15.31 -0.04 9.54
C SER A 3 14.96 1.07 8.56
N GLU A 4 15.74 1.16 7.49
CA GLU A 4 15.61 2.17 6.42
C GLU A 4 14.27 2.02 5.70
N VAL A 5 13.58 3.13 5.41
CA VAL A 5 12.35 3.10 4.58
C VAL A 5 12.74 2.94 3.13
N ILE A 6 12.29 1.85 2.49
CA ILE A 6 12.62 1.53 1.09
C ILE A 6 11.49 1.90 0.12
N LEU A 7 10.25 1.94 0.60
CA LEU A 7 9.11 2.39 -0.19
C LEU A 7 8.16 3.18 0.71
N ARG A 8 7.75 4.36 0.25
CA ARG A 8 6.67 5.13 0.86
C ARG A 8 5.66 5.52 -0.22
N ILE A 9 4.42 5.14 -0.01
CA ILE A 9 3.27 5.54 -0.82
C ILE A 9 2.40 6.42 0.07
N ASN A 10 1.99 7.57 -0.45
CA ASN A 10 1.09 8.47 0.25
C ASN A 10 -0.18 8.67 -0.60
N ASN A 11 -1.34 8.52 0.03
CA ASN A 11 -2.67 8.76 -0.52
C ASN A 11 -2.94 8.02 -1.83
N LEU A 12 -2.63 6.72 -1.89
CA LEU A 12 -2.88 5.89 -3.05
C LEU A 12 -4.38 5.82 -3.34
N HIS A 13 -4.74 6.18 -4.56
CA HIS A 13 -6.08 6.11 -5.09
C HIS A 13 -6.06 5.33 -6.40
N VAL A 14 -6.92 4.33 -6.51
CA VAL A 14 -7.00 3.43 -7.66
C VAL A 14 -8.46 3.24 -8.03
N SER A 15 -8.76 3.37 -9.31
CA SER A 15 -10.06 3.06 -9.91
C SER A 15 -9.88 2.18 -11.15
N ILE A 16 -10.89 1.38 -11.46
CA ILE A 16 -11.03 0.65 -12.72
C ILE A 16 -12.34 1.14 -13.34
N GLU A 17 -12.25 1.77 -14.51
CA GLU A 17 -13.36 2.52 -15.11
C GLU A 17 -13.91 3.54 -14.08
N ASP A 18 -15.24 3.56 -13.91
CA ASP A 18 -15.92 4.41 -12.92
C ASP A 18 -15.98 3.77 -11.51
N THR A 19 -15.40 2.58 -11.34
CA THR A 19 -15.40 1.86 -10.06
C THR A 19 -14.15 2.21 -9.25
N GLU A 20 -14.36 2.78 -8.07
CA GLU A 20 -13.31 3.02 -7.10
C GLU A 20 -12.88 1.73 -6.39
N ILE A 21 -11.58 1.44 -6.40
CA ILE A 21 -11.00 0.24 -5.80
C ILE A 21 -10.26 0.58 -4.49
N LEU A 22 -9.44 1.63 -4.50
CA LEU A 22 -8.72 2.12 -3.32
C LEU A 22 -8.85 3.64 -3.24
N ARG A 23 -9.05 4.19 -2.04
CA ARG A 23 -9.05 5.64 -1.80
C ARG A 23 -8.27 5.99 -0.54
N GLY A 24 -7.14 6.65 -0.75
CA GLY A 24 -6.34 7.26 0.31
C GLY A 24 -5.55 6.27 1.15
N LEU A 25 -4.94 5.27 0.51
CA LEU A 25 -4.08 4.31 1.21
C LEU A 25 -2.64 4.85 1.33
N ASP A 26 -2.17 5.02 2.56
CA ASP A 26 -0.77 5.29 2.89
C ASP A 26 -0.04 3.98 3.22
N LEU A 27 1.16 3.77 2.66
CA LEU A 27 1.98 2.58 2.92
C LEU A 27 3.43 2.97 3.13
N GLU A 28 4.08 2.28 4.07
CA GLU A 28 5.51 2.37 4.29
C GLU A 28 6.09 0.97 4.41
N ILE A 29 7.11 0.67 3.61
CA ILE A 29 7.86 -0.59 3.67
C ILE A 29 9.27 -0.26 4.12
N ARG A 30 9.74 -0.95 5.17
CA ARG A 30 11.11 -0.84 5.66
C ARG A 30 11.97 -2.01 5.19
N SER A 31 13.27 -1.78 5.14
CA SER A 31 14.28 -2.78 4.80
C SER A 31 14.17 -4.01 5.72
N GLY A 32 14.06 -5.19 5.10
CA GLY A 32 13.87 -6.47 5.79
C GLY A 32 12.41 -6.84 6.09
N GLU A 33 11.44 -5.95 5.84
CA GLU A 33 10.02 -6.29 5.95
C GLU A 33 9.52 -6.97 4.66
N ILE A 34 8.71 -8.01 4.84
CA ILE A 34 7.94 -8.64 3.75
C ILE A 34 6.47 -8.41 4.08
N PRO A 35 5.90 -7.25 3.68
CA PRO A 35 4.50 -6.97 3.92
C PRO A 35 3.64 -7.87 3.05
N ARG A 36 2.57 -8.40 3.64
CA ARG A 36 1.54 -9.16 2.95
C ARG A 36 0.26 -8.32 2.93
N ILE A 37 -0.31 -8.16 1.73
CA ILE A 37 -1.62 -7.56 1.55
C ILE A 37 -2.57 -8.70 1.19
N ASP A 38 -3.50 -9.00 2.08
CA ASP A 38 -4.59 -9.92 1.80
C ASP A 38 -5.78 -9.12 1.26
N GLY A 39 -6.29 -9.54 0.11
CA GLY A 39 -7.46 -8.93 -0.52
C GLY A 39 -8.76 -9.37 0.15
N PRO A 40 -9.87 -8.65 -0.09
CA PRO A 40 -11.19 -9.17 0.25
C PRO A 40 -11.52 -10.40 -0.62
N GLU A 41 -12.24 -11.37 -0.07
CA GLU A 41 -12.90 -12.42 -0.86
C GLU A 41 -14.15 -11.81 -1.50
N TRP A 42 -14.01 -11.25 -2.70
CA TRP A 42 -15.12 -10.78 -3.53
C TRP A 42 -15.37 -11.75 -4.69
#